data_AF-A0A9W6ZTM4-F1
#
_entry.id   AF-A0A9W6ZTM4-F1
#
_cell.length_a   1.000
_cell.length_b   1.000
_cell.length_c   1.000
_cell.angle_alpha   90.00
_cell.angle_beta   90.00
_cell.angle_gamma   90.00
#
_symmetry.space_group_name_H-M   'P 1'
#
loop_
_entity.id
_entity.type
_entity.pdbx_description
1 polymer ?
#
loop_
_entity_poly.entity_id
_entity_poly.type
_entity_poly.pdbx_seq_one_letter_code
_entity_poly.pdbx_strand_id
1 'polypeptide(L)'
;MLAKACPMGMQASNPPQLPEDVMGYIIGFIPFIYTPIYRPPLREEPQLWMQDASRICRGFLNHARKRRNDIKSHYLEQKAQKLRNEMLREKVKLWCTRHETAGRLESLKNIYNETKYISEWDVSEVTDMSCLFRTCTEFNDDISKWNVGKVTDMSFMFTGCHSFNAEIGGWDTSNVVNMSHTFTNCKEFDQDIDAWKVGNVESLNSCFLNCKKFNKSLRSWDVRKVKNMAYCFSGMEDFLGGGIKDWKVRGVHNMFNLFDGTYVSLQRVREVTQGWDMSNVTRGRLY
;
A
#
# COMPACT_ATOMS: atom_id res chain seq x y z
N MET A 1 46.15 -10.82 35.41
CA MET A 1 45.64 -9.43 35.50
C MET A 1 45.36 -8.82 34.12
N LEU A 2 44.62 -9.49 33.21
CA LEU A 2 44.18 -8.88 31.94
C LEU A 2 42.82 -9.47 31.51
N ALA A 3 41.84 -9.36 32.39
CA ALA A 3 40.43 -9.63 32.10
C ALA A 3 39.60 -8.66 32.95
N LYS A 4 39.58 -7.37 32.55
CA LYS A 4 38.68 -6.31 33.04
C LYS A 4 39.11 -4.97 32.43
N ALA A 5 38.58 -4.63 31.25
CA ALA A 5 38.49 -3.24 30.77
C ALA A 5 37.57 -3.16 29.54
N CYS A 6 36.33 -3.61 29.69
CA CYS A 6 35.25 -3.12 28.85
C CYS A 6 34.14 -2.68 29.82
N PRO A 7 33.98 -1.38 30.11
CA PRO A 7 32.86 -0.92 30.90
C PRO A 7 31.62 -1.00 30.01
N MET A 8 30.91 -2.14 30.08
CA MET A 8 29.48 -2.16 29.78
C MET A 8 28.80 -1.26 30.81
N GLY A 9 28.27 -0.15 30.32
CA GLY A 9 27.60 0.87 31.13
C GLY A 9 26.84 1.85 30.26
N MET A 10 25.98 1.35 29.37
CA MET A 10 24.88 2.14 28.83
C MET A 10 23.62 1.29 28.90
N GLN A 11 22.80 1.57 29.92
CA GLN A 11 21.40 1.20 29.93
C GLN A 11 20.78 1.66 28.61
N ALA A 12 20.22 0.71 27.85
CA ALA A 12 19.38 1.01 26.71
C ALA A 12 18.12 1.72 27.24
N SER A 13 18.09 3.05 27.15
CA SER A 13 16.81 3.72 26.99
C SER A 13 16.22 3.20 25.69
N ASN A 14 14.98 2.68 25.76
CA ASN A 14 14.31 2.05 24.63
C ASN A 14 14.50 2.88 23.34
N PRO A 15 15.19 2.36 22.32
CA PRO A 15 15.29 3.06 21.05
C PRO A 15 13.87 3.15 20.44
N PRO A 16 13.55 4.24 19.72
CA PRO A 16 12.33 4.28 18.92
C PRO A 16 12.33 3.05 18.01
N GLN A 17 11.22 2.30 18.01
CA GLN A 17 11.03 1.07 17.24
C GLN A 17 11.26 1.37 15.75
N LEU A 18 12.49 1.14 15.29
CA LEU A 18 12.85 1.09 13.89
C LEU A 18 12.49 -0.31 13.37
N PRO A 19 12.06 -0.44 12.10
CA PRO A 19 11.87 -1.75 11.47
C PRO A 19 13.11 -2.64 11.63
N GLU A 20 12.90 -3.93 11.95
CA GLU A 20 13.95 -4.87 12.38
C GLU A 20 15.11 -5.05 11.36
N ASP A 21 14.88 -4.69 10.10
CA ASP A 21 15.83 -4.78 8.99
C ASP A 21 16.85 -3.62 8.95
N VAL A 22 16.57 -2.48 9.60
CA VAL A 22 17.56 -1.41 9.82
C VAL A 22 18.59 -1.85 10.88
N MET A 23 18.20 -2.70 11.82
CA MET A 23 19.11 -3.29 12.80
C MET A 23 20.01 -4.36 12.16
N GLY A 24 19.50 -5.12 11.19
CA GLY A 24 20.28 -6.11 10.44
C GLY A 24 21.49 -5.52 9.71
N TYR A 25 21.34 -4.32 9.13
CA TYR A 25 22.46 -3.58 8.49
C TYR A 25 23.47 -2.99 9.48
N ILE A 26 23.09 -2.84 10.76
CA ILE A 26 23.96 -2.34 11.83
C ILE A 26 24.77 -3.48 12.48
N ILE A 27 24.27 -4.72 12.43
CA ILE A 27 24.88 -5.89 13.08
C ILE A 27 25.94 -6.59 12.19
N GLY A 28 25.90 -6.39 10.86
CA GLY A 28 26.88 -6.99 9.92
C GLY A 28 28.32 -6.46 10.00
N PHE A 29 28.64 -5.50 10.89
CA PHE A 29 29.96 -4.87 10.99
C PHE A 29 30.71 -5.13 12.31
N ILE A 30 30.37 -6.21 13.01
CA ILE A 30 31.19 -6.74 14.12
C ILE A 30 31.38 -8.24 13.82
N PRO A 31 32.51 -8.66 13.21
CA PRO A 31 33.81 -8.66 13.91
C PRO A 31 35.04 -8.54 12.97
N PHE A 32 35.75 -7.41 12.98
CA PHE A 32 37.13 -7.32 12.45
C PHE A 32 38.19 -7.21 13.54
N ILE A 33 37.85 -7.59 14.78
CA ILE A 33 38.78 -7.59 15.92
C ILE A 33 39.48 -8.95 16.10
N TYR A 34 39.20 -9.93 15.23
CA TYR A 34 39.77 -11.30 15.31
C TYR A 34 40.40 -11.81 14.01
N THR A 35 40.71 -10.97 13.02
CA THR A 35 41.55 -11.42 11.89
C THR A 35 43.04 -11.35 12.29
N PRO A 36 43.80 -12.46 12.22
CA PRO A 36 45.18 -12.55 12.67
C PRO A 36 46.17 -11.95 11.64
N ILE A 37 45.92 -10.75 11.12
CA ILE A 37 46.74 -10.13 10.05
C ILE A 37 47.66 -9.01 10.58
N TYR A 38 47.64 -8.70 11.89
CA TYR A 38 48.68 -7.85 12.50
C TYR A 38 49.16 -8.48 13.82
N ARG A 39 50.19 -9.33 13.76
CA ARG A 39 51.07 -9.54 14.92
C ARG A 39 52.04 -8.36 14.94
N PRO A 40 52.02 -7.48 15.96
CA PRO A 40 53.05 -6.47 16.09
C PRO A 40 54.39 -7.15 16.42
N PRO A 41 55.53 -6.58 16.00
CA PRO A 41 56.83 -7.00 16.51
C PRO A 41 56.82 -6.90 18.04
N LEU A 42 57.44 -7.87 18.71
CA LEU A 42 57.71 -7.82 20.16
C LEU A 42 58.80 -6.77 20.44
N ARG A 43 58.48 -5.49 20.27
CA ARG A 43 59.21 -4.32 20.76
C ARG A 43 58.37 -3.08 20.48
N GLU A 44 58.28 -2.21 21.49
CA GLU A 44 57.58 -0.92 21.56
C GLU A 44 56.16 -0.95 22.14
N GLU A 45 55.82 0.13 22.84
CA GLU A 45 55.05 0.12 24.07
C GLU A 45 53.58 -0.31 23.88
N PRO A 46 53.06 -1.28 24.65
CA PRO A 46 51.67 -1.73 24.55
C PRO A 46 50.62 -0.60 24.66
N GLN A 47 50.99 0.51 25.30
CA GLN A 47 50.16 1.70 25.43
C GLN A 47 49.91 2.42 24.09
N LEU A 48 50.94 2.53 23.24
CA LEU A 48 50.83 3.14 21.92
C LEU A 48 49.90 2.33 21.01
N TRP A 49 50.04 1.00 21.02
CA TRP A 49 49.13 0.11 20.28
C TRP A 49 47.68 0.22 20.74
N MET A 50 47.43 0.27 22.06
CA MET A 50 46.08 0.46 22.60
C MET A 50 45.48 1.82 22.21
N GLN A 51 46.31 2.88 22.16
CA GLN A 51 45.88 4.20 21.71
C GLN A 51 45.50 4.21 20.22
N ASP A 52 46.29 3.54 19.38
CA ASP A 52 46.01 3.41 17.94
C ASP A 52 44.75 2.58 17.67
N ALA A 53 44.60 1.44 18.33
CA ALA A 53 43.40 0.62 18.24
C ALA A 53 42.14 1.41 18.69
N SER A 54 42.25 2.18 19.77
CA SER A 54 41.18 3.06 20.25
C SER A 54 40.86 4.20 19.27
N ARG A 55 41.87 4.79 18.62
CA ARG A 55 41.70 5.81 17.58
C ARG A 55 40.97 5.25 16.36
N ILE A 56 41.37 4.07 15.90
CA ILE A 56 40.74 3.37 14.77
C ILE A 56 39.27 3.02 15.10
N CYS A 57 39.01 2.44 16.27
CA CYS A 57 37.65 2.12 16.71
C CYS A 57 36.76 3.37 16.79
N ARG A 58 37.28 4.48 17.34
CA ARG A 58 36.56 5.77 17.35
C ARG A 58 36.27 6.28 15.94
N GLY A 59 37.20 6.13 15.01
CA GLY A 59 37.01 6.46 13.59
C GLY A 59 35.84 5.69 12.96
N PHE A 60 35.81 4.37 13.13
CA PHE A 60 34.71 3.53 12.65
C PHE A 60 33.36 3.88 13.29
N LEU A 61 33.33 4.07 14.61
CA LEU A 61 32.13 4.49 15.34
C LEU A 61 31.59 5.84 14.83
N ASN A 62 32.46 6.81 14.58
CA ASN A 62 32.07 8.12 14.05
C ASN A 62 31.56 8.02 12.61
N HIS A 63 32.19 7.22 11.76
CA HIS A 63 31.73 6.97 10.40
C HIS A 63 30.34 6.29 10.39
N ALA A 64 30.15 5.26 11.21
CA ALA A 64 28.87 4.57 11.35
C ALA A 64 27.77 5.50 11.87
N ARG A 65 28.08 6.36 12.86
CA ARG A 65 27.14 7.39 13.36
C ARG A 65 26.77 8.39 12.27
N LYS A 66 27.75 8.89 11.50
CA LYS A 66 27.49 9.81 10.39
C LYS A 66 26.57 9.19 9.36
N ARG A 67 26.90 7.98 8.89
CA ARG A 67 26.08 7.26 7.89
C ARG A 67 24.66 7.00 8.39
N ARG A 68 24.49 6.65 9.66
CA ARG A 68 23.17 6.51 10.30
C ARG A 68 22.38 7.82 10.27
N ASN A 69 23.04 8.94 10.59
CA ASN A 69 22.40 10.25 10.58
C ASN A 69 22.03 10.70 9.16
N ASP A 70 22.89 10.45 8.18
CA ASP A 70 22.63 10.80 6.77
C ASP A 70 21.41 10.01 6.23
N ILE A 71 21.33 8.70 6.50
CA ILE A 71 20.17 7.87 6.14
C ILE A 71 18.91 8.37 6.84
N LYS A 72 19.00 8.70 8.13
CA LYS A 72 17.88 9.23 8.91
C LYS A 72 17.40 10.57 8.36
N SER A 73 18.31 11.48 7.99
CA SER A 73 17.97 12.78 7.39
C SER A 73 17.23 12.60 6.08
N HIS A 74 17.77 11.78 5.18
CA HIS A 74 17.17 11.51 3.87
C HIS A 74 15.77 10.89 4.01
N TYR A 75 15.60 9.93 4.93
CA TYR A 75 14.30 9.35 5.25
C TYR A 75 13.30 10.40 5.77
N LEU A 76 13.72 11.27 6.70
CA LEU A 76 12.88 12.33 7.26
C LEU A 76 12.48 13.36 6.20
N GLU A 77 13.38 13.70 5.28
CA GLU A 77 13.10 14.59 4.15
C GLU A 77 12.06 13.98 3.20
N GLN A 78 12.21 12.70 2.81
CA GLN A 78 11.23 12.02 1.99
C GLN A 78 9.87 11.92 2.68
N LYS A 79 9.85 11.63 3.98
CA LYS A 79 8.63 11.54 4.78
C LYS A 79 7.90 12.87 4.93
N ALA A 80 8.65 13.98 4.97
CA ALA A 80 8.07 15.33 5.04
C ALA A 80 7.48 15.80 3.70
N GLN A 81 7.81 15.13 2.59
CA GLN A 81 7.34 15.52 1.27
C GLN A 81 5.91 15.07 1.03
N LYS A 82 5.00 16.04 1.04
CA LYS A 82 3.63 15.86 0.55
C LYS A 82 3.63 15.58 -0.95
N LEU A 83 3.03 14.47 -1.34
CA LEU A 83 2.91 14.08 -2.74
C LEU A 83 1.71 14.77 -3.38
N ARG A 84 1.94 15.36 -4.56
CA ARG A 84 0.88 15.77 -5.49
C ARG A 84 0.64 14.65 -6.49
N ASN A 85 -0.46 14.72 -7.25
CA ASN A 85 -0.89 13.67 -8.21
C ASN A 85 0.27 13.14 -9.07
N GLU A 86 0.98 14.00 -9.80
CA GLU A 86 2.09 13.60 -10.68
C GLU A 86 3.25 12.92 -9.95
N MET A 87 3.61 13.41 -8.75
CA MET A 87 4.70 12.84 -7.97
C MET A 87 4.34 11.45 -7.45
N LEU A 88 3.09 11.27 -7.00
CA LEU A 88 2.60 9.95 -6.58
C LEU A 88 2.59 8.97 -7.76
N ARG A 89 2.13 9.41 -8.95
CA ARG A 89 2.13 8.59 -10.17
C ARG A 89 3.52 8.09 -10.53
N GLU A 90 4.53 8.97 -10.53
CA GLU A 90 5.92 8.58 -10.82
C GLU A 90 6.47 7.60 -9.78
N LYS A 91 6.21 7.84 -8.48
CA LYS A 91 6.63 6.89 -7.42
C LYS A 91 5.96 5.53 -7.56
N VAL A 92 4.66 5.47 -7.87
CA VAL A 92 3.96 4.20 -8.08
C VAL A 92 4.45 3.48 -9.35
N LYS A 93 4.74 4.21 -10.42
CA LYS A 93 5.32 3.63 -11.64
C LYS A 93 6.68 2.97 -11.36
N LEU A 94 7.52 3.59 -10.54
CA LEU A 94 8.76 2.98 -10.06
C LEU A 94 8.49 1.74 -9.20
N TRP A 95 7.47 1.78 -8.35
CA TRP A 95 7.04 0.62 -7.55
C TRP A 95 6.64 -0.55 -8.46
N CYS A 96 5.79 -0.32 -9.47
CA CYS A 96 5.28 -1.39 -10.34
C CYS A 96 6.35 -1.99 -11.25
N THR A 97 7.37 -1.23 -11.63
CA THR A 97 8.47 -1.71 -12.50
C THR A 97 9.58 -2.45 -11.73
N ARG A 98 9.58 -2.41 -10.39
CA ARG A 98 10.60 -3.08 -9.55
C ARG A 98 10.60 -4.61 -9.71
N HIS A 99 9.44 -5.20 -10.02
CA HIS A 99 9.29 -6.64 -10.19
C HIS A 99 9.65 -7.13 -11.61
N GLU A 100 9.62 -6.26 -12.62
CA GLU A 100 9.98 -6.61 -14.02
C GLU A 100 11.49 -6.59 -14.27
N THR A 101 12.27 -5.90 -13.43
CA THR A 101 13.68 -5.56 -13.72
C THR A 101 14.71 -6.27 -12.83
N ALA A 102 14.30 -7.33 -12.12
CA ALA A 102 15.07 -8.08 -11.10
C ALA A 102 16.50 -8.58 -11.51
N GLY A 103 16.94 -8.35 -12.75
CA GLY A 103 18.28 -8.68 -13.25
C GLY A 103 19.32 -7.55 -13.31
N ARG A 104 19.03 -6.28 -12.96
CA ARG A 104 20.02 -5.16 -13.01
C ARG A 104 20.28 -4.53 -11.63
N LEU A 105 21.35 -4.97 -10.97
CA LEU A 105 21.62 -4.78 -9.53
C LEU A 105 21.87 -3.35 -9.01
N GLU A 106 22.17 -2.35 -9.84
CA GLU A 106 22.56 -1.01 -9.33
C GLU A 106 21.44 0.04 -9.42
N SER A 107 20.69 0.07 -10.52
CA SER A 107 19.50 0.95 -10.66
C SER A 107 18.36 0.54 -9.72
N LEU A 108 18.27 -0.75 -9.40
CA LEU A 108 17.26 -1.30 -8.49
C LEU A 108 17.43 -0.85 -7.04
N LYS A 109 18.66 -0.59 -6.56
CA LYS A 109 18.89 -0.15 -5.17
C LYS A 109 18.23 1.20 -4.90
N ASN A 110 18.31 2.12 -5.86
CA ASN A 110 17.71 3.45 -5.72
C ASN A 110 16.18 3.35 -5.78
N ILE A 111 15.64 2.59 -6.75
CA ILE A 111 14.19 2.34 -6.87
C ILE A 111 13.64 1.67 -5.61
N TYR A 112 14.34 0.65 -5.10
CA TYR A 112 13.97 -0.04 -3.87
C TYR A 112 13.93 0.95 -2.70
N ASN A 113 14.97 1.76 -2.50
CA ASN A 113 15.00 2.73 -1.40
C ASN A 113 13.87 3.78 -1.48
N GLU A 114 13.50 4.23 -2.68
CA GLU A 114 12.41 5.19 -2.89
C GLU A 114 11.01 4.59 -2.71
N THR A 115 10.87 3.28 -2.91
CA THR A 115 9.58 2.56 -2.91
C THR A 115 9.36 1.66 -1.69
N LYS A 116 10.40 1.45 -0.87
CA LYS A 116 10.39 0.53 0.27
C LYS A 116 9.30 0.83 1.31
N TYR A 117 8.99 2.10 1.53
CA TYR A 117 8.08 2.55 2.58
C TYR A 117 6.82 3.21 1.99
N ILE A 118 6.15 2.53 1.07
CA ILE A 118 4.92 3.03 0.43
C ILE A 118 3.83 3.40 1.46
N SER A 119 3.75 2.65 2.57
CA SER A 119 2.83 2.91 3.68
C SER A 119 3.03 4.26 4.37
N GLU A 120 4.19 4.91 4.17
CA GLU A 120 4.54 6.18 4.81
C GLU A 120 4.47 7.38 3.87
N TRP A 121 4.06 7.18 2.62
CA TRP A 121 3.89 8.28 1.68
C TRP A 121 2.74 9.19 2.11
N ASP A 122 3.04 10.49 2.25
CA ASP A 122 2.02 11.49 2.54
C ASP A 122 1.26 11.87 1.25
N VAL A 123 0.11 11.23 1.05
CA VAL A 123 -0.81 11.46 -0.08
C VAL A 123 -1.94 12.44 0.26
N SER A 124 -1.85 13.18 1.38
CA SER A 124 -2.94 14.04 1.88
C SER A 124 -3.30 15.24 0.99
N GLU A 125 -2.48 15.54 -0.02
CA GLU A 125 -2.72 16.59 -1.03
C GLU A 125 -3.16 16.03 -2.38
N VAL A 126 -3.27 14.71 -2.52
CA VAL A 126 -3.66 14.06 -3.78
C VAL A 126 -5.17 14.14 -3.97
N THR A 127 -5.58 14.57 -5.16
CA THR A 127 -7.00 14.66 -5.55
C THR A 127 -7.39 13.63 -6.60
N ASP A 128 -6.43 13.09 -7.33
CA ASP A 128 -6.66 12.14 -8.42
C ASP A 128 -5.76 10.92 -8.25
N MET A 129 -6.38 9.77 -7.96
CA MET A 129 -5.75 8.45 -7.86
C MET A 129 -6.16 7.53 -9.01
N SER A 130 -6.74 8.09 -10.09
CA SER A 130 -7.17 7.30 -11.23
C SER A 130 -5.99 6.54 -11.85
N CYS A 131 -6.21 5.29 -12.25
CA CYS A 131 -5.19 4.40 -12.84
C CYS A 131 -3.92 4.17 -11.99
N LEU A 132 -3.89 4.53 -10.70
CA LEU A 132 -2.62 4.62 -9.96
C LEU A 132 -1.81 3.32 -9.96
N PHE A 133 -2.44 2.18 -9.66
CA PHE A 133 -1.83 0.85 -9.69
C PHE A 133 -2.33 0.00 -10.85
N ARG A 134 -2.89 0.61 -11.90
CA ARG A 134 -3.46 -0.13 -13.03
C ARG A 134 -2.44 -1.13 -13.60
N THR A 135 -2.87 -2.38 -13.75
CA THR A 135 -2.10 -3.54 -14.24
C THR A 135 -0.88 -3.93 -13.41
N CYS A 136 -0.76 -3.40 -12.19
CA CYS A 136 0.29 -3.78 -11.24
C CYS A 136 -0.10 -5.10 -10.56
N THR A 137 0.08 -6.23 -11.26
CA THR A 137 -0.57 -7.51 -10.95
C THR A 137 -0.29 -8.02 -9.54
N GLU A 138 0.94 -7.82 -9.06
CA GLU A 138 1.42 -8.28 -7.74
C GLU A 138 1.23 -7.24 -6.62
N PHE A 139 0.56 -6.12 -6.87
CA PHE A 139 0.38 -5.08 -5.86
C PHE A 139 -0.47 -5.56 -4.68
N ASN A 140 0.13 -5.59 -3.48
CA ASN A 140 -0.55 -5.90 -2.22
C ASN A 140 0.16 -5.29 -0.99
N ASP A 141 0.94 -4.22 -1.17
CA ASP A 141 1.63 -3.56 -0.06
C ASP A 141 0.63 -2.79 0.83
N ASP A 142 0.97 -2.62 2.11
CA ASP A 142 0.14 -1.87 3.07
C ASP A 142 0.02 -0.38 2.68
N ILE A 143 -1.22 0.04 2.45
CA ILE A 143 -1.61 1.44 2.18
C ILE A 143 -2.76 1.89 3.11
N SER A 144 -2.98 1.16 4.20
CA SER A 144 -4.07 1.42 5.16
C SER A 144 -4.01 2.83 5.76
N LYS A 145 -2.80 3.39 5.91
CA LYS A 145 -2.53 4.71 6.51
C LYS A 145 -2.62 5.89 5.53
N TRP A 146 -2.87 5.63 4.24
CA TRP A 146 -3.00 6.70 3.25
C TRP A 146 -4.20 7.59 3.55
N ASN A 147 -3.96 8.91 3.63
CA ASN A 147 -5.03 9.88 3.78
C ASN A 147 -5.61 10.24 2.40
N VAL A 148 -6.69 9.57 2.02
CA VAL A 148 -7.40 9.80 0.74
C VAL A 148 -8.51 10.86 0.83
N GLY A 149 -8.59 11.62 1.91
CA GLY A 149 -9.72 12.52 2.18
C GLY A 149 -9.91 13.65 1.17
N LYS A 150 -8.92 13.97 0.32
CA LYS A 150 -9.06 14.96 -0.78
C LYS A 150 -9.30 14.32 -2.15
N VAL A 151 -9.27 12.99 -2.25
CA VAL A 151 -9.38 12.27 -3.51
C VAL A 151 -10.80 12.38 -4.05
N THR A 152 -10.92 12.78 -5.31
CA THR A 152 -12.18 12.89 -6.05
C THR A 152 -12.34 11.82 -7.14
N ASP A 153 -11.23 11.26 -7.64
CA ASP A 153 -11.24 10.21 -8.67
C ASP A 153 -10.38 9.01 -8.24
N MET A 154 -11.01 7.83 -8.17
CA MET A 154 -10.38 6.53 -7.91
C MET A 154 -10.56 5.56 -9.10
N SER A 155 -10.98 6.06 -10.25
CA SER A 155 -11.31 5.21 -11.40
C SER A 155 -10.10 4.43 -11.88
N PHE A 156 -10.28 3.15 -12.14
CA PHE A 156 -9.23 2.22 -12.54
C PHE A 156 -8.05 2.07 -11.56
N MET A 157 -8.17 2.54 -10.31
CA MET A 157 -7.03 2.62 -9.37
C MET A 157 -6.31 1.28 -9.18
N PHE A 158 -7.05 0.18 -9.04
CA PHE A 158 -6.49 -1.18 -8.89
C PHE A 158 -6.86 -2.12 -10.05
N THR A 159 -7.30 -1.58 -11.20
CA THR A 159 -7.70 -2.44 -12.34
C THR A 159 -6.57 -3.39 -12.73
N GLY A 160 -6.82 -4.70 -12.67
CA GLY A 160 -5.83 -5.72 -13.02
C GLY A 160 -4.80 -6.04 -11.94
N CYS A 161 -4.92 -5.51 -10.73
CA CYS A 161 -4.14 -5.94 -9.57
C CYS A 161 -4.68 -7.27 -9.04
N HIS A 162 -4.31 -8.38 -9.68
CA HIS A 162 -4.84 -9.71 -9.37
C HIS A 162 -4.66 -10.10 -7.89
N SER A 163 -3.49 -9.78 -7.30
CA SER A 163 -3.10 -10.16 -5.94
C SER A 163 -3.54 -9.16 -4.86
N PHE A 164 -4.23 -8.07 -5.23
CA PHE A 164 -4.56 -6.99 -4.29
C PHE A 164 -5.63 -7.39 -3.29
N ASN A 165 -5.31 -7.28 -2.00
CA ASN A 165 -6.19 -7.54 -0.88
C ASN A 165 -5.77 -6.75 0.39
N ALA A 166 -5.15 -5.57 0.24
CA ALA A 166 -4.68 -4.76 1.36
C ALA A 166 -5.83 -4.07 2.11
N GLU A 167 -5.71 -3.92 3.44
CA GLU A 167 -6.75 -3.34 4.29
C GLU A 167 -6.99 -1.84 4.00
N ILE A 168 -8.04 -1.53 3.24
CA ILE A 168 -8.42 -0.15 2.84
C ILE A 168 -9.79 0.29 3.38
N GLY A 169 -10.41 -0.50 4.27
CA GLY A 169 -11.73 -0.23 4.83
C GLY A 169 -11.84 1.09 5.60
N GLY A 170 -10.73 1.57 6.17
CA GLY A 170 -10.67 2.79 6.98
C GLY A 170 -10.54 4.11 6.21
N TRP A 171 -10.51 4.07 4.87
CA TRP A 171 -10.36 5.27 4.04
C TRP A 171 -11.59 6.18 4.06
N ASP A 172 -11.39 7.49 4.17
CA ASP A 172 -12.46 8.48 4.02
C ASP A 172 -12.70 8.82 2.54
N THR A 173 -13.67 8.13 1.94
CA THR A 173 -14.03 8.28 0.52
C THR A 173 -15.12 9.34 0.27
N SER A 174 -15.44 10.19 1.26
CA SER A 174 -16.55 11.15 1.17
C SER A 174 -16.47 12.14 0.00
N ASN A 175 -15.27 12.45 -0.49
CA ASN A 175 -15.08 13.36 -1.62
C ASN A 175 -14.99 12.67 -2.99
N VAL A 176 -15.00 11.33 -3.02
CA VAL A 176 -14.86 10.57 -4.27
C VAL A 176 -16.14 10.69 -5.09
N VAL A 177 -15.98 11.04 -6.36
CA VAL A 177 -17.05 11.21 -7.37
C VAL A 177 -17.03 10.05 -8.37
N ASN A 178 -15.86 9.49 -8.68
CA ASN A 178 -15.71 8.43 -9.67
C ASN A 178 -14.98 7.22 -9.10
N MET A 179 -15.66 6.06 -9.10
CA MET A 179 -15.12 4.75 -8.70
C MET A 179 -15.27 3.71 -9.83
N SER A 180 -15.32 4.18 -11.08
CA SER A 180 -15.44 3.26 -12.22
C SER A 180 -14.22 2.36 -12.31
N HIS A 181 -14.42 1.06 -12.46
CA HIS A 181 -13.37 0.06 -12.63
C HIS A 181 -12.35 -0.09 -11.48
N THR A 182 -12.61 0.48 -10.29
CA THR A 182 -11.64 0.52 -9.18
C THR A 182 -11.00 -0.84 -8.88
N PHE A 183 -11.80 -1.91 -8.81
CA PHE A 183 -11.37 -3.28 -8.52
C PHE A 183 -11.59 -4.26 -9.69
N THR A 184 -11.72 -3.76 -10.93
CA THR A 184 -11.88 -4.64 -12.09
C THR A 184 -10.71 -5.63 -12.16
N ASN A 185 -11.01 -6.94 -12.21
CA ASN A 185 -10.04 -8.05 -12.20
C ASN A 185 -9.15 -8.13 -10.93
N CYS A 186 -9.53 -7.54 -9.80
CA CYS A 186 -8.89 -7.82 -8.50
C CYS A 186 -9.37 -9.17 -7.95
N LYS A 187 -8.77 -10.27 -8.40
CA LYS A 187 -9.28 -11.62 -8.12
C LYS A 187 -9.24 -12.00 -6.63
N GLU A 188 -8.25 -11.49 -5.90
CA GLU A 188 -8.01 -11.80 -4.49
C GLU A 188 -8.68 -10.83 -3.50
N PHE A 189 -9.31 -9.76 -3.98
CA PHE A 189 -9.86 -8.72 -3.12
C PHE A 189 -11.12 -9.21 -2.38
N ASP A 190 -11.06 -9.20 -1.04
CA ASP A 190 -12.17 -9.54 -0.13
C ASP A 190 -12.05 -8.72 1.17
N GLN A 191 -11.79 -7.42 1.06
CA GLN A 191 -11.69 -6.51 2.21
C GLN A 191 -13.03 -5.87 2.55
N ASP A 192 -13.28 -5.64 3.85
CA ASP A 192 -14.47 -4.92 4.30
C ASP A 192 -14.35 -3.42 3.98
N ILE A 193 -15.26 -2.94 3.13
CA ILE A 193 -15.36 -1.55 2.68
C ILE A 193 -16.78 -0.99 2.89
N ASP A 194 -17.57 -1.60 3.77
CA ASP A 194 -18.92 -1.12 4.10
C ASP A 194 -18.87 0.31 4.65
N ALA A 195 -17.80 0.68 5.36
CA ALA A 195 -17.58 2.01 5.93
C ALA A 195 -17.29 3.13 4.90
N TRP A 196 -17.07 2.79 3.62
CA TRP A 196 -16.82 3.79 2.58
C TRP A 196 -18.04 4.69 2.34
N LYS A 197 -17.80 5.99 2.24
CA LYS A 197 -18.84 7.01 2.04
C LYS A 197 -19.03 7.30 0.55
N VAL A 198 -19.88 6.53 -0.12
CA VAL A 198 -20.13 6.66 -1.57
C VAL A 198 -21.22 7.68 -1.96
N GLY A 199 -21.70 8.50 -1.02
CA GLY A 199 -22.82 9.44 -1.24
C GLY A 199 -22.59 10.54 -2.29
N ASN A 200 -21.34 10.75 -2.72
CA ASN A 200 -20.97 11.66 -3.81
C ASN A 200 -20.61 10.94 -5.12
N VAL A 201 -20.55 9.61 -5.12
CA VAL A 201 -20.15 8.82 -6.28
C VAL A 201 -21.24 8.86 -7.35
N GLU A 202 -20.86 9.20 -8.57
CA GLU A 202 -21.75 9.21 -9.74
C GLU A 202 -21.61 7.96 -10.61
N SER A 203 -20.48 7.25 -10.54
CA SER A 203 -20.23 6.05 -11.35
C SER A 203 -19.55 4.94 -10.56
N LEU A 204 -20.20 3.78 -10.56
CA LEU A 204 -19.70 2.48 -10.10
C LEU A 204 -19.54 1.50 -11.27
N ASN A 205 -19.48 2.00 -12.51
CA ASN A 205 -19.33 1.16 -13.71
C ASN A 205 -18.17 0.17 -13.52
N SER A 206 -18.47 -1.13 -13.63
CA SER A 206 -17.51 -2.23 -13.54
C SER A 206 -16.65 -2.23 -12.27
N CYS A 207 -17.09 -1.59 -11.18
CA CYS A 207 -16.27 -1.41 -9.98
C CYS A 207 -15.70 -2.74 -9.46
N PHE A 208 -16.49 -3.82 -9.46
CA PHE A 208 -16.10 -5.18 -9.05
C PHE A 208 -16.16 -6.20 -10.19
N LEU A 209 -16.08 -5.76 -11.45
CA LEU A 209 -16.08 -6.66 -12.61
C LEU A 209 -14.96 -7.72 -12.47
N ASN A 210 -15.31 -9.00 -12.47
CA ASN A 210 -14.41 -10.15 -12.26
C ASN A 210 -13.64 -10.13 -10.93
N CYS A 211 -14.16 -9.46 -9.90
CA CYS A 211 -13.63 -9.48 -8.53
C CYS A 211 -14.09 -10.76 -7.82
N LYS A 212 -13.49 -11.89 -8.18
CA LYS A 212 -14.03 -13.25 -7.92
C LYS A 212 -14.41 -13.53 -6.47
N LYS A 213 -13.53 -13.16 -5.52
CA LYS A 213 -13.65 -13.50 -4.10
C LYS A 213 -14.47 -12.52 -3.26
N PHE A 214 -14.80 -11.33 -3.79
CA PHE A 214 -15.41 -10.29 -2.96
C PHE A 214 -16.83 -10.68 -2.53
N ASN A 215 -17.06 -10.79 -1.22
CA ASN A 215 -18.36 -11.14 -0.65
C ASN A 215 -18.70 -10.34 0.62
N LYS A 216 -18.12 -9.14 0.78
CA LYS A 216 -18.40 -8.28 1.94
C LYS A 216 -19.70 -7.49 1.77
N SER A 217 -20.20 -7.00 2.90
CA SER A 217 -21.36 -6.11 2.95
C SER A 217 -21.06 -4.78 2.28
N LEU A 218 -22.05 -4.23 1.60
CA LEU A 218 -22.11 -2.89 1.04
C LEU A 218 -23.41 -2.18 1.47
N ARG A 219 -23.98 -2.60 2.61
CA ARG A 219 -25.26 -2.12 3.14
C ARG A 219 -25.23 -0.62 3.42
N SER A 220 -24.12 -0.10 3.93
CA SER A 220 -24.01 1.31 4.33
C SER A 220 -23.80 2.28 3.16
N TRP A 221 -23.64 1.76 1.94
CA TRP A 221 -23.42 2.57 0.74
C TRP A 221 -24.68 3.36 0.33
N ASP A 222 -24.59 4.68 0.34
CA ASP A 222 -25.63 5.58 -0.17
C ASP A 222 -25.46 5.81 -1.68
N VAL A 223 -26.19 5.05 -2.49
CA VAL A 223 -26.09 5.07 -3.95
C VAL A 223 -27.03 6.07 -4.64
N ARG A 224 -27.69 6.98 -3.91
CA ARG A 224 -28.72 7.87 -4.49
C ARG A 224 -28.20 8.78 -5.60
N LYS A 225 -26.91 9.12 -5.62
CA LYS A 225 -26.27 9.94 -6.67
C LYS A 225 -25.63 9.12 -7.80
N VAL A 226 -25.56 7.80 -7.66
CA VAL A 226 -24.96 6.94 -8.68
C VAL A 226 -25.85 6.92 -9.91
N LYS A 227 -25.28 7.27 -11.07
CA LYS A 227 -25.96 7.29 -12.37
C LYS A 227 -25.66 6.02 -13.17
N ASN A 228 -24.47 5.43 -13.01
CA ASN A 228 -24.02 4.27 -13.78
C ASN A 228 -23.48 3.15 -12.88
N MET A 229 -24.06 1.96 -13.00
CA MET A 229 -23.66 0.72 -12.32
C MET A 229 -23.45 -0.44 -13.29
N ALA A 230 -23.34 -0.18 -14.60
CA ALA A 230 -23.17 -1.24 -15.59
C ALA A 230 -22.00 -2.17 -15.22
N TYR A 231 -22.21 -3.48 -15.33
CA TYR A 231 -21.22 -4.53 -15.05
C TYR A 231 -20.62 -4.53 -13.64
N CYS A 232 -21.15 -3.75 -12.69
CA CYS A 232 -20.50 -3.53 -11.40
C CYS A 232 -20.18 -4.84 -10.67
N PHE A 233 -21.06 -5.84 -10.73
CA PHE A 233 -20.87 -7.14 -10.09
C PHE A 233 -20.67 -8.29 -11.09
N SER A 234 -20.49 -7.98 -12.37
CA SER A 234 -20.38 -9.00 -13.41
C SER A 234 -19.14 -9.90 -13.18
N GLY A 235 -19.29 -11.21 -13.39
CA GLY A 235 -18.21 -12.18 -13.24
C GLY A 235 -17.72 -12.44 -11.81
N MET A 236 -18.45 -11.96 -10.79
CA MET A 236 -18.16 -12.31 -9.39
C MET A 236 -18.63 -13.72 -9.06
N GLU A 237 -17.82 -14.47 -8.32
CA GLU A 237 -18.07 -15.89 -8.06
C GLU A 237 -18.77 -16.11 -6.71
N ASP A 238 -18.31 -15.42 -5.66
CA ASP A 238 -18.78 -15.64 -4.28
C ASP A 238 -19.84 -14.63 -3.79
N PHE A 239 -20.34 -13.74 -4.65
CA PHE A 239 -21.19 -12.62 -4.22
C PHE A 239 -22.59 -13.06 -3.74
N LEU A 240 -22.88 -13.03 -2.44
CA LEU A 240 -24.18 -13.44 -1.90
C LEU A 240 -25.23 -12.31 -1.83
N GLY A 241 -24.98 -11.20 -2.52
CA GLY A 241 -25.91 -10.05 -2.55
C GLY A 241 -25.56 -8.90 -1.60
N GLY A 242 -24.37 -8.91 -0.99
CA GLY A 242 -23.69 -7.72 -0.42
C GLY A 242 -24.51 -6.75 0.45
N GLY A 243 -25.61 -7.18 1.09
CA GLY A 243 -26.49 -6.28 1.82
C GLY A 243 -27.19 -5.20 0.98
N ILE A 244 -27.23 -5.33 -0.36
CA ILE A 244 -27.68 -4.26 -1.28
C ILE A 244 -29.20 -4.14 -1.42
N LYS A 245 -29.97 -4.98 -0.73
CA LYS A 245 -31.44 -5.02 -0.84
C LYS A 245 -32.12 -3.68 -0.53
N ASP A 246 -31.51 -2.89 0.36
CA ASP A 246 -32.10 -1.65 0.87
C ASP A 246 -31.62 -0.41 0.10
N TRP A 247 -30.78 -0.60 -0.93
CA TRP A 247 -30.25 0.48 -1.76
C TRP A 247 -31.36 1.29 -2.45
N LYS A 248 -31.17 2.62 -2.48
CA LYS A 248 -32.08 3.56 -3.12
C LYS A 248 -31.57 3.90 -4.51
N VAL A 249 -31.93 3.08 -5.49
CA VAL A 249 -31.38 3.12 -6.86
C VAL A 249 -32.14 4.01 -7.86
N ARG A 250 -33.11 4.82 -7.41
CA ARG A 250 -33.91 5.68 -8.30
C ARG A 250 -33.06 6.64 -9.15
N GLY A 251 -31.86 7.01 -8.69
CA GLY A 251 -30.93 7.86 -9.45
C GLY A 251 -30.15 7.14 -10.56
N VAL A 252 -30.21 5.81 -10.64
CA VAL A 252 -29.40 5.01 -11.56
C VAL A 252 -30.08 4.92 -12.93
N HIS A 253 -29.33 5.24 -13.98
CA HIS A 253 -29.80 5.26 -15.36
C HIS A 253 -29.30 4.06 -16.17
N ASN A 254 -28.13 3.52 -15.79
CA ASN A 254 -27.50 2.39 -16.48
C ASN A 254 -27.16 1.27 -15.50
N MET A 255 -27.80 0.11 -15.70
CA MET A 255 -27.57 -1.13 -14.95
C MET A 255 -27.29 -2.31 -15.89
N PHE A 256 -26.76 -2.03 -17.08
CA PHE A 256 -26.47 -3.05 -18.08
C PHE A 256 -25.57 -4.15 -17.52
N ASN A 257 -26.03 -5.40 -17.57
CA ASN A 257 -25.28 -6.59 -17.19
C ASN A 257 -24.74 -6.54 -15.75
N LEU A 258 -25.50 -5.95 -14.83
CA LEU A 258 -25.08 -5.74 -13.45
C LEU A 258 -24.58 -7.03 -12.77
N PHE A 259 -25.27 -8.16 -12.99
CA PHE A 259 -24.95 -9.49 -12.44
C PHE A 259 -24.58 -10.52 -13.50
N ASP A 260 -24.25 -10.09 -14.73
CA ASP A 260 -23.91 -11.00 -15.83
C ASP A 260 -22.69 -11.85 -15.49
N GLY A 261 -22.73 -13.14 -15.79
CA GLY A 261 -21.66 -14.08 -15.48
C GLY A 261 -21.39 -14.33 -13.98
N THR A 262 -22.29 -13.89 -13.08
CA THR A 262 -22.18 -14.26 -11.66
C THR A 262 -22.73 -15.67 -11.39
N TYR A 263 -22.22 -16.36 -10.37
CA TYR A 263 -22.79 -17.63 -9.91
C TYR A 263 -24.04 -17.46 -9.02
N VAL A 264 -24.51 -16.22 -8.84
CA VAL A 264 -25.73 -15.93 -8.07
C VAL A 264 -26.94 -16.46 -8.81
N SER A 265 -27.77 -17.23 -8.11
CA SER A 265 -29.02 -17.72 -8.70
C SER A 265 -29.95 -16.56 -9.07
N LEU A 266 -30.71 -16.72 -10.15
CA LEU A 266 -31.74 -15.75 -10.57
C LEU A 266 -32.71 -15.42 -9.42
N GLN A 267 -33.04 -16.41 -8.58
CA GLN A 267 -33.87 -16.21 -7.41
C GLN A 267 -33.22 -15.25 -6.42
N ARG A 268 -31.93 -15.42 -6.13
CA ARG A 268 -31.22 -14.57 -5.18
C ARG A 268 -31.10 -13.13 -5.69
N VAL A 269 -30.83 -12.92 -6.98
CA VAL A 269 -30.85 -11.56 -7.54
C VAL A 269 -32.24 -10.94 -7.44
N ARG A 270 -33.31 -11.70 -7.69
CA ARG A 270 -34.69 -11.19 -7.49
C ARG A 270 -34.94 -10.79 -6.04
N GLU A 271 -34.48 -11.58 -5.07
CA GLU A 271 -34.61 -11.26 -3.64
C GLU A 271 -33.90 -9.95 -3.27
N VAL A 272 -32.66 -9.75 -3.75
CA VAL A 272 -31.88 -8.54 -3.41
C VAL A 272 -32.27 -7.32 -4.23
N THR A 273 -33.05 -7.47 -5.30
CA THR A 273 -33.51 -6.35 -6.13
C THR A 273 -35.01 -6.08 -6.03
N GLN A 274 -35.75 -6.88 -5.24
CA GLN A 274 -37.22 -6.80 -5.15
C GLN A 274 -37.75 -5.40 -4.78
N GLY A 275 -37.02 -4.65 -3.94
CA GLY A 275 -37.42 -3.33 -3.46
C GLY A 275 -36.89 -2.15 -4.26
N TRP A 276 -36.21 -2.40 -5.39
CA TRP A 276 -35.57 -1.36 -6.18
C TRP A 276 -36.56 -0.63 -7.08
N ASP A 277 -36.58 0.71 -7.00
CA ASP A 277 -37.29 1.55 -7.97
C ASP A 277 -36.43 1.71 -9.23
N MET A 278 -36.78 0.93 -10.25
CA MET A 278 -36.07 0.82 -11.52
C MET A 278 -36.64 1.74 -12.61
N SER A 279 -37.56 2.66 -12.27
CA SER A 279 -38.28 3.50 -13.24
C SER A 279 -37.40 4.39 -14.12
N ASN A 280 -36.21 4.77 -13.63
CA ASN A 280 -35.25 5.62 -14.34
C ASN A 280 -34.16 4.83 -15.10
N VAL A 281 -34.16 3.50 -15.05
CA VAL A 281 -33.17 2.68 -15.74
C VAL A 281 -33.47 2.65 -17.23
N THR A 282 -32.67 3.36 -18.02
CA THR A 282 -32.82 3.47 -19.48
C THR A 282 -32.02 2.43 -20.26
N ARG A 283 -31.02 1.80 -19.62
CA ARG A 283 -30.18 0.78 -20.23
C ARG A 283 -29.87 -0.33 -19.23
N GLY A 284 -30.42 -1.52 -19.48
CA GLY A 284 -29.95 -2.74 -18.83
C GLY A 284 -31.01 -3.82 -18.63
N ARG A 285 -30.56 -5.07 -18.72
CA ARG A 285 -31.11 -6.17 -17.94
C ARG A 285 -30.13 -6.43 -16.80
N LEU A 286 -30.66 -6.83 -15.64
CA LEU A 286 -29.83 -7.17 -14.48
C LEU A 286 -28.96 -8.41 -14.76
N TYR A 287 -29.39 -9.26 -15.70
CA TYR A 287 -28.68 -10.41 -16.27
C TYR A 287 -28.70 -10.34 -17.80
#